data_AF-W1Y3A5-F1
#
_entry.id   AF-W1Y3A5-F1
#
_cell.length_a   1.000
_cell.length_b   1.000
_cell.length_c   1.000
_cell.angle_alpha   90.00
_cell.angle_beta   90.00
_cell.angle_gamma   90.00
#
_symmetry.space_group_name_H-M   'P 1'
#
loop_
_entity.id
_entity.type
_entity.pdbx_description
1 polymer ?
#
loop_
_entity_poly.entity_id
_entity_poly.type
_entity_poly.pdbx_seq_one_letter_code
_entity_poly.pdbx_strand_id
1 'polypeptide(L)'
;KRMLADPSLDMVLLDELTYMVAYDYLPLEEVVQALNERPHQQTVIITGRGCHRDILELADTVSELRPVKHAFDAGVKAQIGIDY
;
A
#
# COMPACT_ATOMS: atom_id res chain seq x y z
N LYS A 1 -0.41 6.57 11.42
CA LYS A 1 -1.12 6.72 12.72
C LYS A 1 -2.10 7.90 12.75
N ARG A 2 -1.67 9.18 12.70
CA ARG A 2 -2.59 10.34 12.80
C ARG A 2 -3.82 10.25 11.86
N MET A 3 -3.59 10.01 10.57
CA MET A 3 -4.69 9.91 9.59
C MET A 3 -5.55 8.65 9.78
N LEU A 4 -4.93 7.52 10.15
CA LEU A 4 -5.65 6.28 10.44
C LEU A 4 -6.52 6.36 11.70
N ALA A 5 -6.24 7.31 12.59
CA ALA A 5 -7.05 7.57 13.79
C ALA A 5 -8.07 8.70 13.59
N ASP A 6 -8.12 9.33 12.42
CA ASP A 6 -8.98 10.48 12.15
C ASP A 6 -10.32 10.01 11.55
N PRO A 7 -11.44 10.11 12.29
CA PRO A 7 -12.76 9.68 11.82
C PRO A 7 -13.35 10.59 10.74
N SER A 8 -12.74 11.75 10.46
CA SER A 8 -13.18 12.64 9.38
C SER A 8 -12.64 12.25 8.01
N LEU A 9 -11.70 11.29 7.95
CA LEU A 9 -11.14 10.78 6.71
C LEU A 9 -11.83 9.46 6.33
N ASP A 10 -12.57 9.47 5.23
CA ASP A 10 -13.21 8.26 4.69
C ASP A 10 -12.20 7.30 4.03
N MET A 11 -11.06 7.83 3.57
CA MET A 11 -10.04 7.06 2.86
C MET A 11 -8.62 7.51 3.19
N VAL A 12 -7.71 6.55 3.35
CA VAL A 12 -6.27 6.78 3.50
C VAL A 12 -5.50 5.92 2.49
N LEU A 13 -4.65 6.56 1.68
CA LEU A 13 -3.70 5.89 0.80
C LEU A 13 -2.33 5.82 1.47
N LEU A 14 -1.82 4.60 1.63
CA LEU A 14 -0.47 4.30 2.10
C LEU A 14 0.34 3.81 0.90
N ASP A 15 0.79 4.79 0.10
CA ASP A 15 1.52 4.53 -1.13
C ASP A 15 2.93 4.00 -0.85
N GLU A 16 3.31 2.89 -1.48
CA GLU A 16 4.61 2.22 -1.37
C GLU A 16 5.01 1.80 0.06
N LEU A 17 4.00 1.56 0.93
CA LEU A 17 4.20 1.13 2.31
C LEU A 17 4.95 -0.20 2.41
N THR A 18 4.77 -1.10 1.44
CA THR A 18 5.28 -2.46 1.52
C THR A 18 6.80 -2.49 1.71
N TYR A 19 7.54 -1.58 1.09
CA TYR A 19 9.00 -1.50 1.25
C TYR A 19 9.42 -1.06 2.65
N MET A 20 8.63 -0.22 3.32
CA MET A 20 8.96 0.22 4.68
C MET A 20 8.94 -0.96 5.66
N VAL A 21 8.00 -1.88 5.46
CA VAL A 21 7.91 -3.12 6.25
C VAL A 21 8.96 -4.13 5.78
N ALA A 22 9.11 -4.35 4.48
CA ALA A 22 10.02 -5.36 3.93
C ALA A 22 11.51 -5.05 4.19
N TYR A 23 11.87 -3.78 4.37
CA TYR A 23 13.24 -3.34 4.66
C TYR A 23 13.43 -2.94 6.14
N ASP A 24 12.51 -3.36 7.02
CA ASP A 24 12.59 -3.15 8.47
C ASP A 24 12.69 -1.68 8.91
N TYR A 25 12.28 -0.72 8.07
CA TYR A 25 12.21 0.69 8.44
C TYR A 25 10.97 1.01 9.28
N LEU A 26 9.91 0.21 9.14
CA LEU A 26 8.66 0.35 9.86
C LEU A 26 8.25 -1.03 10.41
N PRO A 27 8.11 -1.20 11.73
CA PRO A 27 7.70 -2.48 12.31
C PRO A 27 6.33 -2.91 11.80
N LEU A 28 6.21 -4.18 11.37
CA LEU A 28 4.94 -4.75 10.90
C LEU A 28 3.83 -4.63 11.93
N GLU A 29 4.15 -4.92 13.20
CA GLU A 29 3.20 -4.88 14.33
C GLU A 29 2.56 -3.51 14.47
N GLU A 30 3.34 -2.44 14.26
CA GLU A 30 2.86 -1.06 14.30
C GLU A 30 1.83 -0.78 13.19
N VAL A 31 2.07 -1.32 11.99
CA VAL A 31 1.15 -1.20 10.85
C VAL A 31 -0.13 -1.96 11.12
N VAL A 32 -0.02 -3.24 11.51
CA VAL A 32 -1.17 -4.11 11.77
C VAL A 32 -2.03 -3.55 12.90
N GLN A 33 -1.43 -3.06 13.98
CA GLN A 33 -2.17 -2.43 15.07
C GLN A 33 -2.91 -1.18 14.59
N ALA A 34 -2.24 -0.28 13.87
CA ALA A 34 -2.86 0.95 13.39
C ALA A 34 -4.00 0.69 12.37
N LEU A 35 -3.89 -0.36 11.56
CA LEU A 35 -4.96 -0.78 10.65
C LEU A 35 -6.16 -1.34 11.41
N ASN A 36 -5.95 -2.10 12.49
CA ASN A 36 -7.03 -2.66 13.30
C ASN A 36 -7.75 -1.60 14.16
N GLU A 37 -7.03 -0.56 14.62
CA GLU A 37 -7.58 0.50 15.47
C GLU A 37 -8.29 1.62 14.69
N ARG A 38 -8.22 1.60 13.35
CA ARG A 38 -8.83 2.65 12.51
C ARG A 38 -10.36 2.69 12.65
N PRO A 39 -11.01 3.84 12.40
CA PRO A 39 -12.47 3.91 12.28
C PRO A 39 -13.01 2.89 11.28
N HIS A 40 -14.05 2.14 11.66
CA HIS A 40 -14.58 1.02 10.85
C HIS A 40 -15.05 1.45 9.44
N GLN A 41 -15.49 2.70 9.27
CA GLN A 41 -15.94 3.21 7.97
C GLN A 41 -14.79 3.69 7.07
N GLN A 42 -13.57 3.81 7.60
CA GLN A 42 -12.42 4.28 6.85
C GLN A 42 -11.82 3.17 5.98
N THR A 43 -11.72 3.44 4.68
CA THR A 43 -11.06 2.57 3.71
C THR A 43 -9.55 2.88 3.68
N VAL A 44 -8.72 1.84 3.66
CA VAL A 44 -7.27 1.99 3.52
C VAL A 44 -6.82 1.30 2.24
N ILE A 45 -6.10 2.03 1.40
CA ILE A 45 -5.47 1.49 0.20
C ILE A 45 -3.97 1.40 0.47
N ILE A 46 -3.38 0.22 0.27
CA ILE A 46 -1.95 -0.01 0.42
C ILE A 46 -1.41 -0.41 -0.95
N THR A 47 -0.33 0.23 -1.39
CA THR A 47 0.36 -0.10 -2.64
C THR A 47 1.79 -0.53 -2.38
N GLY A 48 2.37 -1.17 -3.38
CA GLY A 48 3.77 -1.56 -3.44
C GLY A 48 3.98 -3.05 -3.67
N ARG A 49 5.23 -3.41 -3.97
CA ARG A 49 5.63 -4.78 -4.30
C ARG A 49 5.98 -5.56 -3.03
N GLY A 50 5.78 -6.87 -3.05
CA GLY A 50 6.22 -7.76 -1.97
C GLY A 50 5.54 -7.46 -0.63
N CYS A 51 4.22 -7.24 -0.64
CA CYS A 51 3.45 -6.98 0.57
C CYS A 51 3.61 -8.12 1.59
N HIS A 52 3.82 -7.77 2.86
CA HIS A 52 3.96 -8.75 3.94
C HIS A 52 2.70 -9.61 4.05
N ARG A 53 2.86 -10.91 4.29
CA ARG A 53 1.77 -11.89 4.33
C ARG A 53 0.65 -11.49 5.29
N ASP A 54 0.99 -11.04 6.49
CA ASP A 54 0.01 -10.63 7.50
C ASP A 54 -0.85 -9.44 7.06
N ILE A 55 -0.30 -8.52 6.24
CA ILE A 55 -1.08 -7.41 5.67
C ILE A 55 -2.02 -7.94 4.59
N LEU A 56 -1.58 -8.90 3.78
CA LEU A 56 -2.44 -9.55 2.78
C LEU A 56 -3.58 -10.35 3.42
N GLU A 57 -3.30 -11.06 4.51
CA GLU A 57 -4.31 -11.82 5.26
C GLU A 57 -5.31 -10.92 5.99
N LEU A 58 -4.87 -9.72 6.41
CA LEU A 58 -5.74 -8.71 7.01
C LEU A 58 -6.63 -7.99 5.97
N ALA A 59 -6.23 -7.95 4.71
CA ALA A 59 -6.90 -7.17 3.68
C ALA A 59 -8.21 -7.82 3.20
N ASP A 60 -9.29 -7.02 3.15
CA ASP A 60 -10.58 -7.45 2.60
C ASP A 60 -10.53 -7.66 1.08
N THR A 61 -9.63 -6.95 0.38
CA THR A 61 -9.46 -7.04 -1.07
C THR A 61 -7.99 -6.94 -1.43
N VAL A 62 -7.51 -7.87 -2.25
CA VAL A 62 -6.14 -7.92 -2.77
C VAL A 62 -6.20 -8.04 -4.29
N SER A 63 -5.47 -7.18 -4.99
CA SER A 63 -5.26 -7.27 -6.43
C SER A 63 -3.77 -7.30 -6.73
N GLU A 64 -3.30 -8.37 -7.37
CA GLU A 64 -1.90 -8.50 -7.79
C GLU A 64 -1.76 -8.06 -9.25
N LEU A 65 -1.03 -6.98 -9.49
CA LEU A 65 -0.71 -6.52 -10.84
C LEU A 65 0.46 -7.32 -11.41
N ARG A 66 0.14 -8.37 -12.18
CA ARG A 66 1.14 -9.14 -12.91
C ARG A 66 1.61 -8.37 -14.16
N PRO A 67 2.92 -8.09 -14.33
CA PRO A 67 3.43 -7.36 -15.48
C PRO A 67 3.47 -8.24 -16.74
N VAL A 68 2.33 -8.39 -17.41
CA VAL A 68 2.23 -9.20 -18.66
C VAL A 68 3.10 -8.61 -19.77
N LYS A 69 3.13 -7.28 -19.87
CA LYS A 69 4.02 -6.49 -20.74
C LYS A 69 4.27 -5.13 -20.08
N HIS A 70 5.47 -4.57 -20.26
CA HIS A 70 5.79 -3.22 -19.84
C HIS A 70 6.60 -2.49 -20.94
N ALA A 71 6.29 -1.22 -21.21
CA ALA A 71 6.95 -0.46 -22.28
C ALA A 71 8.45 -0.23 -22.02
N PHE A 72 8.83 -0.14 -20.75
CA PHE A 72 10.23 -0.07 -20.32
C PHE A 72 11.08 -1.23 -20.86
N ASP A 73 10.53 -2.44 -20.93
CA ASP A 73 11.24 -3.63 -21.45
C ASP A 73 11.55 -3.52 -22.95
N ALA A 74 10.80 -2.68 -23.67
CA ALA A 74 11.02 -2.34 -25.07
C ALA A 74 11.88 -1.07 -25.26
N GLY A 75 12.45 -0.52 -24.18
CA GLY A 75 13.33 0.65 -24.22
C GLY A 75 12.62 2.00 -24.21
N VAL A 76 11.30 2.03 -24.01
CA VAL A 76 10.56 3.29 -23.81
C VAL A 76 10.93 3.88 -22.44
N LYS A 77 11.36 5.14 -22.42
CA LYS A 77 11.72 5.86 -21.19
C LYS A 77 10.48 6.45 -20.51
N ALA A 78 10.61 6.71 -19.21
CA ALA A 78 9.56 7.35 -18.41
C ALA A 78 9.12 8.70 -19.00
N GLN A 79 7.82 8.95 -19.01
CA GLN A 79 7.17 10.13 -19.56
C GLN A 79 6.32 10.83 -18.49
N ILE A 80 6.38 12.17 -18.49
CA ILE A 80 5.52 13.01 -17.63
C ILE A 80 4.06 12.80 -18.03
N GLY A 81 3.20 12.60 -17.03
CA GLY A 81 1.77 12.35 -17.19
C GLY A 81 1.41 10.88 -17.49
N ILE A 82 2.41 9.98 -17.53
CA ILE A 82 2.20 8.53 -17.70
C ILE A 82 2.87 7.79 -16.55
N ASP A 83 4.19 7.91 -16.43
CA ASP A 83 4.97 7.18 -15.43
C ASP A 83 5.16 7.99 -14.14
N TYR A 84 5.04 9.33 -14.22
CA TYR A 84 5.04 10.27 -13.09
C TYR A 84 4.39 11.61 -13.42
#